data_AF-A0A8T6BKE8-F1
#
_entry.id   AF-A0A8T6BKE8-F1
#
_cell.length_a   1.000
_cell.length_b   1.000
_cell.length_c   1.000
_cell.angle_alpha   90.00
_cell.angle_beta   90.00
_cell.angle_gamma   90.00
#
_symmetry.space_group_name_H-M   'P 1'
#
loop_
_entity.id
_entity.type
_entity.pdbx_description
1 polymer ?
#
loop_
_entity_poly.entity_id
_entity_poly.type
_entity_poly.pdbx_seq_one_letter_code
_entity_poly.pdbx_strand_id
1 'polypeptide(L)'
;MEKAKQVTWRLLAAGVCLLTVSSVARADSLDEQRSRYAQIKQAWDNRQMDVVEQMMPGLKDYPLYPYLEYRQITDDLMNQPAVTVTNFVRANPTLPPARTLQSRFVNELARREDWRGLLAFSPEKPGTTEAQCNYYYAKWNTGQSEEAWQGAKELWLTGKSQPNACDKLFSVWRASGKQDPLAYLERIRLAMKAGNTGLVTVLAGQMPADYQTIASAIISLANNPNTVLTFARTTGATDFTRQMAAVAFASVARQDAENARLMIPSLAQAQQLNEDQIQELRDIVAWRLMGNDVTDEQAKWRDDAIMRSQSTSLIERRVRMALGTGDRRGLNTWLARLPMEAKEKDEWRYWQADLLLERGREAEAKEILHQLMQQRGFYPMVAAQRLGEEYELKIDKAPQNVDSALTQGPEMARVRELMYWNLDNTARSEWANLVKSKSKTEQAQLA
;
A
#
# COMPACT_ATOMS: atom_id res chain seq x y z
N MET A 1 -85.38 5.81 45.98
CA MET A 1 -84.28 6.69 45.52
C MET A 1 -82.91 6.04 45.78
N GLU A 2 -82.77 4.72 45.61
CA GLU A 2 -81.56 3.96 46.00
C GLU A 2 -80.93 3.13 44.86
N LYS A 3 -81.65 2.84 43.77
CA LYS A 3 -81.09 2.06 42.65
C LYS A 3 -80.27 2.88 41.65
N ALA A 4 -80.31 4.22 41.72
CA ALA A 4 -79.58 5.11 40.80
C ALA A 4 -78.13 5.44 41.25
N LYS A 5 -77.73 5.12 42.50
CA LYS A 5 -76.40 5.46 43.03
C LYS A 5 -75.35 4.34 42.94
N GLN A 6 -75.75 3.09 42.69
CA GLN A 6 -74.79 1.96 42.59
C GLN A 6 -74.21 1.78 41.17
N VAL A 7 -74.90 2.26 40.13
CA VAL A 7 -74.43 2.14 38.73
C VAL A 7 -73.35 3.18 38.41
N THR A 8 -73.44 4.37 39.00
CA THR A 8 -72.45 5.45 38.82
C THR A 8 -71.10 5.15 39.46
N TRP A 9 -71.08 4.40 40.57
CA TRP A 9 -69.83 3.98 41.23
C TRP A 9 -69.11 2.83 40.51
N ARG A 10 -69.84 1.95 39.81
CA ARG A 10 -69.23 0.88 39.00
C ARG A 10 -68.63 1.41 37.68
N LEU A 11 -69.20 2.48 37.12
CA LEU A 11 -68.66 3.13 35.92
C LEU A 11 -67.43 4.01 36.24
N LEU A 12 -67.33 4.57 37.45
CA LEU A 12 -66.13 5.29 37.91
C LEU A 12 -64.95 4.35 38.23
N ALA A 13 -65.20 3.14 38.75
CA ALA A 13 -64.15 2.15 38.97
C ALA A 13 -63.61 1.53 37.67
N ALA A 14 -64.44 1.41 36.62
CA ALA A 14 -64.01 0.97 35.29
C ALA A 14 -63.24 2.05 34.51
N GLY A 15 -63.44 3.33 34.84
CA GLY A 15 -62.72 4.46 34.21
C GLY A 15 -61.29 4.67 34.73
N VAL A 16 -60.95 4.17 35.92
CA VAL A 16 -59.61 4.33 36.52
C VAL A 16 -58.66 3.16 36.19
N CYS A 17 -59.17 2.02 35.73
CA CYS A 17 -58.34 0.92 35.20
C CYS A 17 -57.96 1.08 33.71
N LEU A 18 -58.39 2.16 33.06
CA LEU A 18 -58.01 2.54 31.69
C LEU A 18 -57.01 3.70 31.64
N LEU A 19 -56.28 3.94 32.73
CA LEU A 19 -54.99 4.64 32.67
C LEU A 19 -53.98 3.71 32.02
N THR A 20 -54.06 3.65 30.70
CA THR A 20 -52.92 3.65 29.78
C THR A 20 -51.59 3.31 30.44
N VAL A 21 -51.25 2.01 30.45
CA VAL A 21 -49.85 1.61 30.26
C VAL A 21 -49.50 2.02 28.84
N SER A 22 -49.27 3.33 28.66
CA SER A 22 -48.50 3.83 27.55
C SER A 22 -47.09 3.33 27.83
N SER A 23 -46.76 2.14 27.34
CA SER A 23 -45.38 1.76 27.10
C SER A 23 -44.85 2.74 26.06
N VAL A 24 -44.47 3.93 26.53
CA VAL A 24 -43.55 4.79 25.82
C VAL A 24 -42.33 3.92 25.66
N ALA A 25 -42.10 3.41 24.45
CA ALA A 25 -40.85 2.77 24.09
C ALA A 25 -39.77 3.83 24.32
N ARG A 26 -39.19 3.84 25.53
CA ARG A 26 -38.00 4.62 25.80
C ARG A 26 -36.92 3.97 24.95
N ALA A 27 -36.37 4.74 24.02
CA ALA A 27 -35.11 4.38 23.41
C ALA A 27 -34.13 4.08 24.54
N ASP A 28 -33.57 2.87 24.56
CA ASP A 28 -32.59 2.49 25.57
C ASP A 28 -31.46 3.52 25.61
N SER A 29 -30.97 3.79 26.81
CA SER A 29 -29.79 4.64 26.96
C SER A 29 -28.59 4.02 26.24
N LEU A 30 -27.65 4.85 25.79
CA LEU A 30 -26.43 4.38 25.13
C LEU A 30 -25.63 3.40 26.02
N ASP A 31 -25.65 3.59 27.33
CA ASP A 31 -24.96 2.71 28.29
C ASP A 31 -25.65 1.34 28.42
N GLU A 32 -26.98 1.27 28.36
CA GLU A 32 -27.71 0.00 28.29
C GLU A 32 -27.40 -0.73 26.98
N GLN A 33 -27.35 -0.01 25.85
CA GLN A 33 -26.98 -0.59 24.55
C GLN A 33 -25.54 -1.13 24.55
N ARG A 34 -24.58 -0.43 25.18
CA ARG A 34 -23.20 -0.90 25.35
C ARG A 34 -23.13 -2.21 26.12
N SER A 35 -23.85 -2.31 27.24
CA SER A 35 -23.87 -3.55 28.04
C SER A 35 -24.42 -4.73 27.22
N ARG A 36 -25.54 -4.52 26.51
CA ARG A 36 -26.11 -5.54 25.62
C ARG A 36 -25.20 -5.89 24.44
N TYR A 37 -24.47 -4.93 23.88
CA TYR A 37 -23.50 -5.18 22.81
C TYR A 37 -22.34 -6.07 23.26
N ALA A 38 -21.84 -5.91 24.49
CA ALA A 38 -20.84 -6.82 25.05
C ALA A 38 -21.42 -8.23 25.28
N GLN A 39 -22.62 -8.31 25.87
CA GLN A 39 -23.30 -9.57 26.15
C GLN A 39 -23.60 -10.37 24.88
N ILE A 40 -24.12 -9.73 23.82
CA ILE A 40 -24.41 -10.42 22.57
C ILE A 40 -23.12 -10.92 21.91
N LYS A 41 -22.02 -10.17 21.97
CA LYS A 41 -20.72 -10.63 21.45
C LYS A 41 -20.22 -11.86 22.20
N GLN A 42 -20.31 -11.85 23.54
CA GLN A 42 -19.94 -12.99 24.37
C GLN A 42 -20.79 -14.23 24.05
N ALA A 43 -22.12 -14.07 23.93
CA ALA A 43 -23.02 -15.15 23.53
C ALA A 43 -22.67 -15.71 22.14
N TRP A 44 -22.35 -14.83 21.18
CA TRP A 44 -21.96 -15.21 19.83
C TRP A 44 -20.62 -15.95 19.79
N ASP A 45 -19.64 -15.51 20.57
CA ASP A 45 -18.34 -16.18 20.70
C ASP A 45 -18.49 -17.59 21.30
N ASN A 46 -19.47 -17.78 22.19
CA ASN A 46 -19.84 -19.07 22.78
C ASN A 46 -20.85 -19.89 21.95
N ARG A 47 -21.22 -19.42 20.74
CA ARG A 47 -22.22 -20.06 19.85
C ARG A 47 -23.62 -20.26 20.48
N GLN A 48 -24.01 -19.41 21.43
CA GLN A 48 -25.35 -19.38 22.02
C GLN A 48 -26.31 -18.61 21.10
N MET A 49 -26.66 -19.23 19.96
CA MET A 49 -27.34 -18.53 18.87
C MET A 49 -28.79 -18.14 19.20
N ASP A 50 -29.46 -18.88 20.09
CA ASP A 50 -30.76 -18.54 20.66
C ASP A 50 -30.74 -17.17 21.36
N VAL A 51 -29.70 -16.93 22.16
CA VAL A 51 -29.48 -15.63 22.83
C VAL A 51 -29.16 -14.54 21.82
N VAL A 52 -28.32 -14.84 20.82
CA VAL A 52 -27.97 -13.87 19.76
C VAL A 52 -29.22 -13.44 18.98
N GLU A 53 -30.04 -14.38 18.53
CA GLU A 53 -31.28 -14.11 17.80
C GLU A 53 -32.27 -13.27 18.60
N GLN A 54 -32.39 -13.54 19.90
CA GLN A 54 -33.23 -12.75 20.81
C GLN A 54 -32.71 -11.32 20.99
N MET A 55 -31.39 -11.12 21.07
CA MET A 55 -30.79 -9.81 21.37
C MET A 55 -30.61 -8.92 20.14
N MET A 56 -30.41 -9.48 18.94
CA MET A 56 -30.13 -8.73 17.71
C MET A 56 -31.14 -7.59 17.43
N PRO A 57 -32.47 -7.81 17.48
CA PRO A 57 -33.44 -6.76 17.13
C PRO A 57 -33.40 -5.53 18.06
N GLY A 58 -33.00 -5.71 19.32
CA GLY A 58 -32.93 -4.66 20.34
C GLY A 58 -31.66 -3.80 20.30
N LEU A 59 -30.80 -4.02 19.31
CA LEU A 59 -29.55 -3.27 19.12
C LEU A 59 -29.53 -2.44 17.84
N LYS A 60 -30.62 -2.36 17.06
CA LYS A 60 -30.66 -1.66 15.77
C LYS A 60 -30.24 -0.18 15.84
N ASP A 61 -30.53 0.49 16.96
CA ASP A 61 -30.18 1.90 17.16
C ASP A 61 -28.74 2.10 17.70
N TYR A 62 -28.03 1.02 18.04
CA TYR A 62 -26.66 1.10 18.53
C TYR A 62 -25.67 1.34 17.38
N PRO A 63 -24.73 2.30 17.47
CA PRO A 63 -23.86 2.65 16.35
C PRO A 63 -23.09 1.47 15.71
N LEU A 64 -22.71 0.46 16.51
CA LEU A 64 -21.97 -0.70 16.02
C LEU A 64 -22.85 -1.86 15.55
N TYR A 65 -24.17 -1.68 15.46
CA TYR A 65 -25.07 -2.68 14.91
C TYR A 65 -24.69 -3.17 13.50
N PRO A 66 -24.24 -2.32 12.56
CA PRO A 66 -23.78 -2.79 11.25
C PRO A 66 -22.60 -3.78 11.30
N TYR A 67 -21.79 -3.76 12.37
CA TYR A 67 -20.75 -4.77 12.59
C TYR A 67 -21.32 -6.14 12.99
N LEU A 68 -22.46 -6.17 13.70
CA LEU A 68 -23.17 -7.40 14.03
C LEU A 68 -23.84 -7.98 12.78
N GLU A 69 -24.47 -7.14 11.96
CA GLU A 69 -25.03 -7.55 10.67
C GLU A 69 -23.96 -8.12 9.74
N TYR A 70 -22.79 -7.46 9.66
CA TYR A 70 -21.64 -8.00 8.93
C TYR A 70 -21.25 -9.39 9.45
N ARG A 71 -21.14 -9.57 10.78
CA ARG A 71 -20.82 -10.88 11.37
C ARG A 71 -21.85 -11.93 10.98
N GLN A 72 -23.14 -11.62 11.10
CA GLN A 72 -24.24 -12.52 10.69
C GLN A 72 -24.14 -12.95 9.22
N ILE A 73 -23.95 -11.99 8.32
CA ILE A 73 -23.86 -12.27 6.88
C ILE A 73 -22.64 -13.14 6.58
N THR A 74 -21.50 -12.85 7.23
CA THR A 74 -20.26 -13.57 6.95
C THR A 74 -20.13 -14.94 7.62
N ASP A 75 -20.89 -15.20 8.70
CA ASP A 75 -20.94 -16.50 9.37
C ASP A 75 -21.52 -17.60 8.47
N ASP A 76 -22.42 -17.25 7.54
CA ASP A 76 -23.04 -18.17 6.58
C ASP A 76 -22.85 -17.72 5.12
N LEU A 77 -21.71 -17.08 4.82
CA LEU A 77 -21.48 -16.43 3.53
C LEU A 77 -21.64 -17.37 2.33
N MET A 78 -21.40 -18.68 2.52
CA MET A 78 -21.54 -19.69 1.46
C MET A 78 -22.98 -19.94 1.02
N ASN A 79 -23.95 -19.64 1.87
CA ASN A 79 -25.38 -19.81 1.58
C ASN A 79 -26.11 -18.48 1.39
N GLN A 80 -25.45 -17.34 1.62
CA GLN A 80 -26.06 -16.03 1.41
C GLN A 80 -26.46 -15.79 -0.05
N PRO A 81 -27.67 -15.27 -0.32
CA PRO A 81 -28.05 -14.81 -1.65
C PRO A 81 -27.47 -13.41 -1.93
N ALA A 82 -27.17 -13.13 -3.20
CA ALA A 82 -26.52 -11.88 -3.60
C ALA A 82 -27.32 -10.62 -3.22
N VAL A 83 -28.66 -10.73 -3.15
CA VAL A 83 -29.54 -9.62 -2.75
C VAL A 83 -29.30 -9.18 -1.31
N THR A 84 -29.06 -10.11 -0.37
CA THR A 84 -28.78 -9.78 1.03
C THR A 84 -27.49 -8.99 1.15
N VAL A 85 -26.44 -9.45 0.48
CA VAL A 85 -25.14 -8.77 0.49
C VAL A 85 -25.22 -7.40 -0.19
N THR A 86 -25.93 -7.32 -1.32
CA THR A 86 -26.14 -6.06 -2.05
C THR A 86 -26.83 -5.02 -1.16
N ASN A 87 -27.90 -5.42 -0.46
CA ASN A 87 -28.64 -4.54 0.42
C ASN A 87 -27.76 -4.04 1.57
N PHE A 88 -26.99 -4.92 2.21
CA PHE A 88 -26.09 -4.55 3.29
C PHE A 88 -24.99 -3.57 2.84
N VAL A 89 -24.34 -3.84 1.70
CA VAL A 89 -23.27 -2.97 1.17
C VAL A 89 -23.83 -1.59 0.81
N ARG A 90 -25.01 -1.53 0.18
CA ARG A 90 -25.65 -0.26 -0.19
C ARG A 90 -26.14 0.54 1.01
N ALA A 91 -26.65 -0.13 2.04
CA ALA A 91 -27.10 0.51 3.28
C ALA A 91 -25.94 1.09 4.10
N ASN A 92 -24.72 0.56 3.91
CA ASN A 92 -23.56 0.89 4.73
C ASN A 92 -22.36 1.42 3.92
N PRO A 93 -22.48 2.55 3.19
CA PRO A 93 -21.46 3.00 2.23
C PRO A 93 -20.14 3.45 2.87
N THR A 94 -20.17 3.93 4.12
CA THR A 94 -18.96 4.38 4.85
C THR A 94 -18.35 3.29 5.73
N LEU A 95 -19.06 2.19 5.98
CA LEU A 95 -18.61 1.11 6.85
C LEU A 95 -17.44 0.34 6.21
N PRO A 96 -16.23 0.33 6.80
CA PRO A 96 -15.07 -0.36 6.23
C PRO A 96 -15.32 -1.84 5.89
N PRO A 97 -15.88 -2.68 6.78
CA PRO A 97 -16.12 -4.08 6.45
C PRO A 97 -17.13 -4.28 5.31
N ALA A 98 -18.12 -3.39 5.12
CA ALA A 98 -19.03 -3.46 3.97
C ALA A 98 -18.29 -3.25 2.64
N ARG A 99 -17.35 -2.30 2.59
CA ARG A 99 -16.51 -2.07 1.39
C ARG A 99 -15.66 -3.29 1.05
N THR A 100 -15.11 -3.97 2.07
CA THR A 100 -14.33 -5.20 1.86
C THR A 100 -15.22 -6.40 1.53
N LEU A 101 -16.47 -6.42 2.01
CA LEU A 101 -17.43 -7.49 1.74
C LEU A 101 -17.75 -7.60 0.26
N GLN A 102 -17.78 -6.48 -0.47
CA GLN A 102 -17.96 -6.48 -1.92
C GLN A 102 -16.97 -7.42 -2.61
N SER A 103 -15.65 -7.24 -2.36
CA SER A 103 -14.63 -8.11 -2.95
C SER A 103 -14.66 -9.53 -2.38
N ARG A 104 -14.93 -9.69 -1.08
CA ARG A 104 -15.06 -11.01 -0.45
C ARG A 104 -16.19 -11.84 -1.06
N PHE A 105 -17.33 -11.21 -1.34
CA PHE A 105 -18.48 -11.90 -1.93
C PHE A 105 -18.31 -12.17 -3.43
N VAL A 106 -17.59 -11.31 -4.17
CA VAL A 106 -17.14 -11.63 -5.54
C VAL A 106 -16.33 -12.94 -5.55
N ASN A 107 -15.42 -13.13 -4.59
CA ASN A 107 -14.66 -14.37 -4.48
C ASN A 107 -15.53 -15.57 -4.09
N GLU A 108 -16.54 -15.38 -3.24
CA GLU A 108 -17.50 -16.45 -2.91
C GLU A 108 -18.33 -16.85 -4.14
N LEU A 109 -18.85 -15.90 -4.93
CA LEU A 109 -19.56 -16.20 -6.18
C LEU A 109 -18.66 -16.93 -7.19
N ALA A 110 -17.38 -16.56 -7.24
CA ALA A 110 -16.40 -17.26 -8.07
C ALA A 110 -16.13 -18.70 -7.59
N ARG A 111 -16.14 -18.94 -6.26
CA ARG A 111 -16.04 -20.29 -5.68
C ARG A 111 -17.27 -21.15 -6.03
N ARG A 112 -18.44 -20.53 -6.13
CA ARG A 112 -19.68 -21.17 -6.60
C ARG A 112 -19.75 -21.35 -8.12
N GLU A 113 -18.74 -20.86 -8.85
CA GLU A 113 -18.72 -20.79 -10.32
C GLU A 113 -19.92 -20.02 -10.92
N ASP A 114 -20.56 -19.16 -10.12
CA ASP A 114 -21.69 -18.34 -10.54
C ASP A 114 -21.19 -17.08 -11.26
N TRP A 115 -20.64 -17.26 -12.47
CA TRP A 115 -20.05 -16.18 -13.25
C TRP A 115 -21.06 -15.09 -13.63
N ARG A 116 -22.30 -15.48 -13.92
CA ARG A 116 -23.38 -14.55 -14.25
C ARG A 116 -23.81 -13.76 -13.02
N GLY A 117 -24.00 -14.42 -11.87
CA GLY A 117 -24.32 -13.75 -10.62
C GLY A 117 -23.20 -12.84 -10.13
N LEU A 118 -21.93 -13.22 -10.34
CA LEU A 118 -20.77 -12.40 -10.04
C LEU A 118 -20.84 -11.04 -10.75
N LEU A 119 -21.06 -11.03 -12.07
CA LEU A 119 -21.15 -9.79 -12.85
C LEU A 119 -22.44 -9.01 -12.58
N ALA A 120 -23.53 -9.68 -12.17
CA ALA A 120 -24.74 -9.00 -11.72
C ALA A 120 -24.54 -8.29 -10.36
N PHE A 121 -23.79 -8.92 -9.45
CA PHE A 121 -23.48 -8.39 -8.13
C PHE A 121 -22.41 -7.28 -8.17
N SER A 122 -21.39 -7.45 -9.01
CA SER A 122 -20.31 -6.49 -9.22
C SER A 122 -20.15 -6.21 -10.71
N PRO A 123 -20.97 -5.31 -11.30
CA PRO A 123 -20.83 -4.93 -12.70
C PRO A 123 -19.52 -4.19 -12.98
N GLU A 124 -19.06 -3.42 -12.00
CA GLU A 124 -17.79 -2.70 -12.04
C GLU A 124 -16.63 -3.53 -11.49
N LYS A 125 -15.40 -3.16 -11.90
CA LYS A 125 -14.14 -3.77 -11.45
C LYS A 125 -14.04 -3.71 -9.91
N PRO A 126 -13.88 -4.85 -9.20
CA PRO A 126 -13.78 -4.87 -7.75
C PRO A 126 -12.42 -4.37 -7.23
N GLY A 127 -12.32 -4.08 -5.94
CA GLY A 127 -11.15 -3.44 -5.34
C GLY A 127 -9.90 -4.32 -5.21
N THR A 128 -10.03 -5.54 -4.68
CA THR A 128 -8.87 -6.41 -4.45
C THR A 128 -8.41 -7.13 -5.72
N THR A 129 -7.10 -7.36 -5.87
CA THR A 129 -6.52 -8.10 -7.00
C THR A 129 -7.14 -9.48 -7.20
N GLU A 130 -7.40 -10.24 -6.13
CA GLU A 130 -8.02 -11.58 -6.22
C GLU A 130 -9.43 -11.51 -6.83
N ALA A 131 -10.27 -10.59 -6.34
CA ALA A 131 -11.60 -10.35 -6.90
C ALA A 131 -11.54 -9.87 -8.35
N GLN A 132 -10.53 -9.09 -8.73
CA GLN A 132 -10.33 -8.66 -10.12
C GLN A 132 -9.99 -9.86 -11.02
N CYS A 133 -9.15 -10.79 -10.56
CA CYS A 133 -8.87 -12.04 -11.29
C CYS A 133 -10.19 -12.80 -11.59
N ASN A 134 -11.03 -12.96 -10.56
CA ASN A 134 -12.32 -13.64 -10.69
C ASN A 134 -13.31 -12.86 -11.57
N TYR A 135 -13.34 -11.53 -11.47
CA TYR A 135 -14.16 -10.65 -12.30
C TYR A 135 -13.85 -10.81 -13.79
N TYR A 136 -12.58 -10.71 -14.19
CA TYR A 136 -12.20 -10.89 -15.60
C TYR A 136 -12.36 -12.33 -16.07
N TYR A 137 -12.23 -13.32 -15.17
CA TYR A 137 -12.56 -14.69 -15.49
C TYR A 137 -14.07 -14.89 -15.72
N ALA A 138 -14.93 -14.19 -14.97
CA ALA A 138 -16.37 -14.18 -15.20
C ALA A 138 -16.74 -13.48 -16.53
N LYS A 139 -16.04 -12.39 -16.88
CA LYS A 139 -16.17 -11.73 -18.19
C LYS A 139 -15.89 -12.72 -19.33
N TRP A 140 -14.80 -13.48 -19.24
CA TRP A 140 -14.49 -14.52 -20.23
C TRP A 140 -15.60 -15.59 -20.32
N ASN A 141 -16.05 -16.15 -19.19
CA ASN A 141 -17.11 -17.17 -19.14
C ASN A 141 -18.46 -16.68 -19.71
N THR A 142 -18.72 -15.38 -19.70
CA THR A 142 -19.97 -14.77 -20.18
C THR A 142 -19.84 -14.16 -21.59
N GLY A 143 -18.78 -14.52 -22.32
CA GLY A 143 -18.58 -14.12 -23.72
C GLY A 143 -17.86 -12.78 -23.93
N GLN A 144 -17.50 -12.07 -22.86
CA GLN A 144 -16.81 -10.76 -22.90
C GLN A 144 -15.29 -10.95 -22.95
N SER A 145 -14.79 -11.71 -23.93
CA SER A 145 -13.38 -12.11 -24.01
C SER A 145 -12.41 -10.93 -24.16
N GLU A 146 -12.75 -9.94 -24.99
CA GLU A 146 -11.86 -8.79 -25.22
C GLU A 146 -11.59 -8.00 -23.93
N GLU A 147 -12.63 -7.72 -23.15
CA GLU A 147 -12.51 -7.04 -21.85
C GLU A 147 -11.75 -7.91 -20.83
N ALA A 148 -11.97 -9.23 -20.84
CA ALA A 148 -11.22 -10.16 -20.02
C ALA A 148 -9.70 -10.10 -20.32
N TRP A 149 -9.31 -9.95 -21.58
CA TRP A 149 -7.90 -9.88 -21.98
C TRP A 149 -7.24 -8.56 -21.63
N GLN A 150 -7.97 -7.44 -21.68
CA GLN A 150 -7.48 -6.15 -21.20
C GLN A 150 -7.15 -6.23 -19.70
N GLY A 151 -8.08 -6.77 -18.91
CA GLY A 151 -7.88 -6.98 -17.48
C GLY A 151 -6.78 -7.99 -17.15
N ALA A 152 -6.72 -9.11 -17.88
CA ALA A 152 -5.67 -10.11 -17.72
C ALA A 152 -4.28 -9.50 -17.99
N LYS A 153 -4.13 -8.68 -19.03
CA LYS A 153 -2.86 -7.99 -19.33
C LYS A 153 -2.46 -7.03 -18.22
N GLU A 154 -3.39 -6.23 -17.71
CA GLU A 154 -3.14 -5.33 -16.57
C GLU A 154 -2.67 -6.11 -15.34
N LEU A 155 -3.35 -7.21 -15.01
CA LEU A 155 -3.01 -8.08 -13.87
C LEU A 155 -1.72 -8.89 -14.08
N TRP A 156 -1.31 -9.10 -15.33
CA TRP A 156 -0.13 -9.87 -15.70
C TRP A 156 1.17 -9.06 -15.60
N LEU A 157 1.15 -7.79 -15.98
CA LEU A 157 2.34 -6.93 -16.10
C LEU A 157 2.86 -6.44 -14.73
N THR A 158 3.27 -7.38 -13.89
CA THR A 158 3.89 -7.16 -12.57
C THR A 158 4.90 -8.27 -12.26
N GLY A 159 5.97 -7.91 -11.55
CA GLY A 159 6.97 -8.87 -11.05
C GLY A 159 6.56 -9.61 -9.78
N LYS A 160 5.42 -9.25 -9.20
CA LYS A 160 4.87 -9.90 -8.00
C LYS A 160 4.10 -11.17 -8.38
N SER A 161 4.18 -12.17 -7.51
CA SER A 161 3.28 -13.32 -7.61
C SER A 161 1.85 -12.86 -7.32
N GLN A 162 0.95 -13.16 -8.26
CA GLN A 162 -0.47 -12.78 -8.17
C GLN A 162 -1.25 -13.82 -7.36
N PRO A 163 -2.47 -13.50 -6.88
CA PRO A 163 -3.33 -14.48 -6.23
C PRO A 163 -3.58 -15.70 -7.14
N ASN A 164 -3.71 -16.90 -6.57
CA ASN A 164 -3.97 -18.13 -7.33
C ASN A 164 -5.23 -18.05 -8.20
N ALA A 165 -6.21 -17.23 -7.81
CA ALA A 165 -7.40 -16.94 -8.63
C ALA A 165 -7.07 -16.39 -10.04
N CYS A 166 -5.90 -15.77 -10.23
CA CYS A 166 -5.44 -15.29 -11.54
C CYS A 166 -4.87 -16.39 -12.43
N ASP A 167 -4.47 -17.54 -11.90
CA ASP A 167 -3.80 -18.60 -12.67
C ASP A 167 -4.74 -19.14 -13.78
N LYS A 168 -6.01 -19.37 -13.44
CA LYS A 168 -7.04 -19.78 -14.42
C LYS A 168 -7.30 -18.71 -15.48
N LEU A 169 -7.28 -17.42 -15.10
CA LEU A 169 -7.46 -16.29 -16.02
C LEU A 169 -6.29 -16.21 -17.00
N PHE A 170 -5.06 -16.29 -16.51
CA PHE A 170 -3.87 -16.26 -17.35
C PHE A 170 -3.78 -17.48 -18.26
N SER A 171 -4.19 -18.65 -17.76
CA SER A 171 -4.26 -19.88 -18.54
C SER A 171 -5.20 -19.74 -19.74
N VAL A 172 -6.45 -19.30 -19.53
CA VAL A 172 -7.41 -19.13 -20.63
C VAL A 172 -7.03 -17.98 -21.57
N TRP A 173 -6.42 -16.91 -21.05
CA TRP A 173 -5.89 -15.81 -21.87
C TRP A 173 -4.79 -16.31 -22.81
N ARG A 174 -3.85 -17.12 -22.30
CA ARG A 174 -2.81 -17.74 -23.12
C ARG A 174 -3.39 -18.71 -24.14
N ALA A 175 -4.30 -19.59 -23.73
CA ALA A 175 -4.93 -20.59 -24.59
C ALA A 175 -5.75 -19.96 -25.74
N SER A 176 -6.24 -18.72 -25.56
CA SER A 176 -6.94 -17.98 -26.61
C SER A 176 -6.06 -17.53 -27.78
N GLY A 177 -4.73 -17.60 -27.63
CA GLY A 177 -3.76 -17.06 -28.61
C GLY A 177 -3.71 -15.53 -28.66
N LYS A 178 -4.40 -14.82 -27.76
CA LYS A 178 -4.41 -13.35 -27.67
C LYS A 178 -3.36 -12.78 -26.69
N GLN A 179 -2.60 -13.65 -26.02
CA GLN A 179 -1.48 -13.22 -25.19
C GLN A 179 -0.29 -12.88 -26.10
N ASP A 180 0.05 -11.60 -26.15
CA ASP A 180 1.25 -11.12 -26.83
C ASP A 180 2.50 -11.77 -26.22
N PRO A 181 3.35 -12.46 -27.02
CA PRO A 181 4.61 -13.05 -26.54
C PRO A 181 5.52 -12.02 -25.86
N LEU A 182 5.51 -10.75 -26.31
CA LEU A 182 6.29 -9.69 -25.68
C LEU A 182 5.79 -9.37 -24.26
N ALA A 183 4.48 -9.46 -24.01
CA ALA A 183 3.93 -9.29 -22.67
C ALA A 183 4.34 -10.45 -21.74
N TYR A 184 4.53 -11.66 -22.27
CA TYR A 184 5.06 -12.79 -21.52
C TYR A 184 6.50 -12.52 -21.07
N LEU A 185 7.34 -12.11 -22.04
CA LEU A 185 8.75 -11.79 -21.80
C LEU A 185 8.91 -10.60 -20.85
N GLU A 186 8.06 -9.60 -20.97
CA GLU A 186 8.04 -8.43 -20.08
C GLU A 186 7.74 -8.82 -18.62
N ARG A 187 6.86 -9.79 -18.38
CA ARG A 187 6.61 -10.27 -17.01
C ARG A 187 7.83 -10.97 -16.41
N ILE A 188 8.60 -11.70 -17.22
CA ILE A 188 9.88 -12.28 -16.78
C ILE A 188 10.85 -11.17 -16.36
N ARG A 189 10.97 -10.12 -17.18
CA ARG A 189 11.81 -8.96 -16.86
C ARG A 189 11.39 -8.27 -15.57
N LEU A 190 10.08 -8.02 -15.39
CA LEU A 190 9.54 -7.42 -14.17
C LEU A 190 9.78 -8.30 -12.93
N ALA A 191 9.61 -9.62 -13.05
CA ALA A 191 9.87 -10.57 -11.98
C ALA A 191 11.35 -10.58 -11.58
N MET A 192 12.26 -10.56 -12.56
CA MET A 192 13.70 -10.45 -12.33
C MET A 192 14.04 -9.15 -11.60
N LYS A 193 13.55 -8.00 -12.08
CA LYS A 193 13.77 -6.69 -11.42
C LYS A 193 13.22 -6.61 -10.00
N ALA A 194 12.12 -7.32 -9.73
CA ALA A 194 11.55 -7.41 -8.38
C ALA A 194 12.29 -8.40 -7.46
N GLY A 195 13.30 -9.12 -7.96
CA GLY A 195 14.01 -10.17 -7.23
C GLY A 195 13.21 -11.47 -7.07
N ASN A 196 12.12 -11.65 -7.81
CA ASN A 196 11.25 -12.82 -7.73
C ASN A 196 11.76 -13.93 -8.67
N THR A 197 12.92 -14.50 -8.36
CA THR A 197 13.58 -15.52 -9.18
C THR A 197 12.77 -16.81 -9.30
N GLY A 198 11.97 -17.16 -8.29
CA GLY A 198 11.04 -18.28 -8.35
C GLY A 198 10.01 -18.12 -9.47
N LEU A 199 9.38 -16.94 -9.59
CA LEU A 199 8.46 -16.63 -10.68
C LEU A 199 9.16 -16.60 -12.05
N VAL A 200 10.38 -16.06 -12.12
CA VAL A 200 11.20 -16.11 -13.36
C VAL A 200 11.38 -17.54 -13.84
N THR A 201 11.75 -18.45 -12.94
CA THR A 201 11.95 -19.88 -13.26
C THR A 201 10.64 -20.54 -13.70
N VAL A 202 9.51 -20.26 -13.03
CA VAL A 202 8.20 -20.80 -13.43
C VAL A 202 7.79 -20.34 -14.83
N LEU A 203 7.93 -19.04 -15.12
CA LEU A 203 7.59 -18.48 -16.43
C LEU A 203 8.52 -19.01 -17.52
N ALA A 204 9.82 -19.06 -17.28
CA ALA A 204 10.77 -19.59 -18.25
C ALA A 204 10.57 -21.10 -18.50
N GLY A 205 10.15 -21.87 -17.49
CA GLY A 205 9.79 -23.29 -17.66
C GLY A 205 8.55 -23.51 -18.53
N GLN A 206 7.71 -22.48 -18.70
CA GLN A 206 6.51 -22.51 -19.54
C GLN A 206 6.63 -21.55 -20.74
N MET A 207 7.84 -21.24 -21.20
CA MET A 207 8.09 -20.23 -22.23
C MET A 207 7.30 -20.49 -23.54
N PRO A 208 6.76 -19.46 -24.20
CA PRO A 208 6.27 -19.56 -25.57
C PRO A 208 7.37 -20.00 -26.55
N ALA A 209 6.97 -20.65 -27.66
CA ALA A 209 7.90 -21.18 -28.66
C ALA A 209 8.86 -20.12 -29.22
N ASP A 210 8.39 -18.87 -29.33
CA ASP A 210 9.15 -17.70 -29.80
C ASP A 210 10.47 -17.48 -29.05
N TYR A 211 10.52 -17.79 -27.75
CA TYR A 211 11.67 -17.53 -26.87
C TYR A 211 12.23 -18.80 -26.21
N GLN A 212 11.81 -19.98 -26.66
CA GLN A 212 12.21 -21.26 -26.05
C GLN A 212 13.73 -21.46 -26.04
N THR A 213 14.44 -20.89 -27.01
CA THR A 213 15.90 -20.98 -27.15
C THR A 213 16.67 -20.35 -25.98
N ILE A 214 16.09 -19.36 -25.29
CA ILE A 214 16.73 -18.67 -24.15
C ILE A 214 16.16 -19.10 -22.79
N ALA A 215 15.13 -19.95 -22.76
CA ALA A 215 14.44 -20.36 -21.54
C ALA A 215 15.40 -21.00 -20.49
N SER A 216 16.23 -21.96 -20.92
CA SER A 216 17.20 -22.63 -20.04
C SER A 216 18.25 -21.64 -19.48
N ALA A 217 18.67 -20.67 -20.31
CA ALA A 217 19.62 -19.64 -19.89
C ALA A 217 19.00 -18.70 -18.85
N ILE A 218 17.72 -18.32 -18.98
CA ILE A 218 16.99 -17.52 -18.01
C ILE A 218 16.85 -18.26 -16.67
N ILE A 219 16.49 -19.55 -16.70
CA ILE A 219 16.38 -20.37 -15.48
C ILE A 219 17.74 -20.43 -14.77
N SER A 220 18.81 -20.66 -15.52
CA SER A 220 20.18 -20.70 -14.97
C SER A 220 20.57 -19.37 -14.34
N LEU A 221 20.23 -18.25 -14.98
CA LEU A 221 20.49 -16.90 -14.49
C LEU A 221 19.74 -16.59 -13.19
N ALA A 222 18.47 -16.99 -13.11
CA ALA A 222 17.62 -16.81 -11.94
C ALA A 222 18.09 -17.67 -10.75
N ASN A 223 18.56 -18.88 -11.01
CA ASN A 223 19.07 -19.80 -9.99
C ASN A 223 20.45 -19.37 -9.46
N ASN A 224 21.33 -18.87 -10.34
CA ASN A 224 22.65 -18.42 -9.98
C ASN A 224 23.08 -17.20 -10.82
N PRO A 225 23.11 -15.99 -10.22
CA PRO A 225 23.48 -14.77 -10.95
C PRO A 225 24.93 -14.78 -11.45
N ASN A 226 25.81 -15.61 -10.88
CA ASN A 226 27.20 -15.75 -11.36
C ASN A 226 27.30 -16.33 -12.78
N THR A 227 26.20 -16.87 -13.32
CA THR A 227 26.14 -17.31 -14.73
C THR A 227 25.92 -16.16 -15.72
N VAL A 228 25.82 -14.89 -15.26
CA VAL A 228 25.52 -13.71 -16.07
C VAL A 228 26.43 -13.54 -17.29
N LEU A 229 27.74 -13.79 -17.16
CA LEU A 229 28.65 -13.65 -18.29
C LEU A 229 28.44 -14.75 -19.35
N THR A 230 28.13 -15.97 -18.91
CA THR A 230 27.75 -17.06 -19.82
C THR A 230 26.44 -16.72 -20.53
N PHE A 231 25.41 -16.32 -19.77
CA PHE A 231 24.13 -15.86 -20.31
C PHE A 231 24.31 -14.77 -21.37
N ALA A 232 25.13 -13.77 -21.08
CA ALA A 232 25.43 -12.66 -21.99
C ALA A 232 26.17 -13.07 -23.26
N ARG A 233 26.91 -14.18 -23.26
CA ARG A 233 27.66 -14.68 -24.43
C ARG A 233 26.84 -15.66 -25.28
N THR A 234 25.96 -16.43 -24.65
CA THR A 234 25.19 -17.49 -25.31
C THR A 234 23.80 -17.04 -25.76
N THR A 235 23.38 -15.82 -25.42
CA THR A 235 22.09 -15.24 -25.85
C THR A 235 22.32 -14.01 -26.71
N GLY A 236 21.45 -13.82 -27.71
CA GLY A 236 21.52 -12.66 -28.61
C GLY A 236 21.27 -11.36 -27.84
N ALA A 237 22.10 -10.35 -28.07
CA ALA A 237 22.01 -9.07 -27.37
C ALA A 237 20.78 -8.27 -27.80
N THR A 238 19.84 -8.12 -26.88
CA THR A 238 18.60 -7.35 -27.05
C THR A 238 18.38 -6.49 -25.81
N ASP A 239 17.44 -5.54 -25.87
CA ASP A 239 17.07 -4.77 -24.68
C ASP A 239 16.65 -5.68 -23.51
N PHE A 240 15.90 -6.75 -23.79
CA PHE A 240 15.52 -7.74 -22.79
C PHE A 240 16.72 -8.43 -22.13
N THR A 241 17.63 -9.02 -22.91
CA THR A 241 18.78 -9.76 -22.35
C THR A 241 19.72 -8.83 -21.59
N ARG A 242 19.91 -7.60 -22.06
CA ARG A 242 20.70 -6.57 -21.37
C ARG A 242 20.12 -6.24 -20.01
N GLN A 243 18.81 -6.00 -19.92
CA GLN A 243 18.14 -5.72 -18.64
C GLN A 243 18.18 -6.91 -17.68
N MET A 244 17.99 -8.14 -18.18
CA MET A 244 18.13 -9.36 -17.36
C MET A 244 19.55 -9.51 -16.82
N ALA A 245 20.56 -9.27 -17.66
CA ALA A 245 21.95 -9.34 -17.28
C ALA A 245 22.32 -8.25 -16.26
N ALA A 246 21.83 -7.01 -16.40
CA ALA A 246 22.08 -5.93 -15.45
C ALA A 246 21.55 -6.26 -14.04
N VAL A 247 20.36 -6.85 -13.93
CA VAL A 247 19.81 -7.28 -12.63
C VAL A 247 20.63 -8.41 -12.00
N ALA A 248 21.01 -9.41 -12.80
CA ALA A 248 21.88 -10.49 -12.32
C ALA A 248 23.25 -9.95 -11.90
N PHE A 249 23.82 -9.03 -12.67
CA PHE A 249 25.08 -8.35 -12.38
C PHE A 249 25.01 -7.58 -11.05
N ALA A 250 23.91 -6.90 -10.75
CA ALA A 250 23.70 -6.27 -9.45
C ALA A 250 23.71 -7.29 -8.29
N SER A 251 23.18 -8.48 -8.52
CA SER A 251 23.24 -9.59 -7.56
C SER A 251 24.66 -10.12 -7.38
N VAL A 252 25.45 -10.23 -8.46
CA VAL A 252 26.88 -10.58 -8.40
C VAL A 252 27.65 -9.52 -7.61
N ALA A 253 27.49 -8.24 -7.94
CA ALA A 253 28.16 -7.14 -7.22
C ALA A 253 27.80 -7.11 -5.73
N ARG A 254 26.58 -7.54 -5.36
CA ARG A 254 26.19 -7.67 -3.97
C ARG A 254 26.98 -8.74 -3.22
N GLN A 255 27.30 -9.84 -3.89
CA GLN A 255 28.07 -10.97 -3.36
C GLN A 255 29.57 -10.68 -3.35
N ASP A 256 30.10 -10.16 -4.46
CA ASP A 256 31.51 -9.85 -4.67
C ASP A 256 31.64 -8.64 -5.60
N ALA A 257 32.00 -7.50 -5.01
CA ALA A 257 32.13 -6.23 -5.73
C ALA A 257 33.33 -6.24 -6.70
N GLU A 258 34.41 -6.95 -6.36
CA GLU A 258 35.63 -6.97 -7.17
C GLU A 258 35.43 -7.83 -8.42
N ASN A 259 34.82 -9.00 -8.26
CA ASN A 259 34.43 -9.85 -9.38
C ASN A 259 33.54 -9.07 -10.37
N ALA A 260 32.50 -8.38 -9.86
CA ALA A 260 31.65 -7.55 -10.69
C ALA A 260 32.42 -6.41 -11.39
N ARG A 261 33.31 -5.70 -10.67
CA ARG A 261 34.16 -4.64 -11.24
C ARG A 261 34.97 -5.13 -12.43
N LEU A 262 35.64 -6.28 -12.27
CA LEU A 262 36.48 -6.90 -13.30
C LEU A 262 35.67 -7.47 -14.47
N MET A 263 34.39 -7.79 -14.25
CA MET A 263 33.51 -8.35 -15.28
C MET A 263 32.97 -7.30 -16.26
N ILE A 264 32.89 -6.01 -15.89
CA ILE A 264 32.28 -4.95 -16.70
C ILE A 264 32.78 -4.95 -18.17
N PRO A 265 34.09 -4.99 -18.48
CA PRO A 265 34.56 -4.95 -19.87
C PRO A 265 34.06 -6.14 -20.70
N SER A 266 34.06 -7.33 -20.11
CA SER A 266 33.60 -8.56 -20.79
C SER A 266 32.09 -8.54 -21.00
N LEU A 267 31.32 -8.04 -20.03
CA LEU A 267 29.86 -7.94 -20.15
C LEU A 267 29.45 -6.87 -21.19
N ALA A 268 30.13 -5.73 -21.19
CA ALA A 268 29.95 -4.66 -22.17
C ALA A 268 30.21 -5.14 -23.59
N GLN A 269 31.30 -5.88 -23.80
CA GLN A 269 31.65 -6.47 -25.08
C GLN A 269 30.62 -7.52 -25.54
N ALA A 270 30.22 -8.43 -24.64
CA ALA A 270 29.33 -9.54 -24.96
C ALA A 270 27.92 -9.08 -25.40
N GLN A 271 27.42 -7.99 -24.83
CA GLN A 271 26.07 -7.47 -25.13
C GLN A 271 26.06 -6.16 -25.95
N GLN A 272 27.24 -5.71 -26.40
CA GLN A 272 27.44 -4.45 -27.15
C GLN A 272 26.72 -3.29 -26.45
N LEU A 273 27.00 -3.13 -25.15
CA LEU A 273 26.35 -2.13 -24.32
C LEU A 273 26.73 -0.71 -24.77
N ASN A 274 25.77 0.21 -24.70
CA ASN A 274 26.03 1.64 -24.90
C ASN A 274 26.60 2.28 -23.61
N GLU A 275 27.02 3.55 -23.70
CA GLU A 275 27.64 4.24 -22.56
C GLU A 275 26.73 4.33 -21.33
N ASP A 276 25.42 4.56 -21.51
CA ASP A 276 24.47 4.62 -20.40
C ASP A 276 24.35 3.26 -19.68
N GLN A 277 24.27 2.17 -20.44
CA GLN A 277 24.24 0.80 -19.90
C GLN A 277 25.55 0.44 -19.19
N ILE A 278 26.70 0.84 -19.74
CA ILE A 278 27.99 0.64 -19.07
C ILE A 278 28.05 1.46 -17.77
N GLN A 279 27.55 2.70 -17.78
CA GLN A 279 27.50 3.54 -16.60
C GLN A 279 26.57 2.98 -15.53
N GLU A 280 25.45 2.35 -15.88
CA GLU A 280 24.60 1.63 -14.94
C GLU A 280 25.36 0.51 -14.21
N LEU A 281 26.15 -0.28 -14.95
CA LEU A 281 27.01 -1.32 -14.33
C LEU A 281 28.08 -0.72 -13.41
N ARG A 282 28.67 0.43 -13.80
CA ARG A 282 29.62 1.14 -12.95
C ARG A 282 28.97 1.62 -11.66
N ASP A 283 27.78 2.22 -11.76
CA ASP A 283 27.02 2.72 -10.61
C ASP A 283 26.67 1.58 -9.64
N ILE A 284 26.25 0.42 -10.17
CA ILE A 284 25.99 -0.80 -9.39
C ILE A 284 27.20 -1.21 -8.56
N VAL A 285 28.39 -1.28 -9.16
CA VAL A 285 29.61 -1.66 -8.42
C VAL A 285 30.04 -0.55 -7.46
N ALA A 286 29.93 0.72 -7.85
CA ALA A 286 30.26 1.85 -6.99
C ALA A 286 29.44 1.85 -5.69
N TRP A 287 28.16 1.46 -5.74
CA TRP A 287 27.31 1.25 -4.56
C TRP A 287 27.86 0.21 -3.57
N ARG A 288 28.63 -0.77 -4.06
CA ARG A 288 29.19 -1.86 -3.27
C ARG A 288 30.56 -1.52 -2.69
N LEU A 289 31.27 -0.56 -3.28
CA LEU A 289 32.57 -0.05 -2.81
C LEU A 289 32.42 1.11 -1.82
N MET A 290 31.37 1.09 -1.00
CA MET A 290 31.09 2.12 0.02
C MET A 290 31.55 1.74 1.44
N GLY A 291 32.21 0.58 1.59
CA GLY A 291 32.73 0.05 2.84
C GLY A 291 34.07 0.67 3.27
N ASN A 292 34.55 0.23 4.43
CA ASN A 292 35.83 0.63 5.02
C ASN A 292 37.01 -0.31 4.65
N ASP A 293 36.71 -1.42 4.00
CA ASP A 293 37.62 -2.48 3.53
C ASP A 293 38.11 -2.27 2.08
N VAL A 294 37.69 -1.19 1.44
CA VAL A 294 37.99 -0.85 0.05
C VAL A 294 39.46 -0.49 -0.13
N THR A 295 40.13 -1.08 -1.13
CA THR A 295 41.53 -0.77 -1.46
C THR A 295 41.67 0.58 -2.16
N ASP A 296 42.89 1.13 -2.23
CA ASP A 296 43.15 2.39 -2.94
C ASP A 296 42.80 2.31 -4.44
N GLU A 297 43.07 1.16 -5.07
CA GLU A 297 42.70 0.91 -6.48
C GLU A 297 41.18 0.96 -6.66
N GLN A 298 40.44 0.27 -5.79
CA GLN A 298 38.99 0.22 -5.83
C GLN A 298 38.37 1.59 -5.51
N ALA A 299 38.92 2.33 -4.56
CA ALA A 299 38.47 3.67 -4.21
C ALA A 299 38.66 4.65 -5.38
N LYS A 300 39.81 4.62 -6.05
CA LYS A 300 40.07 5.42 -7.25
C LYS A 300 39.12 5.07 -8.38
N TRP A 301 38.91 3.78 -8.63
CA TRP A 301 37.97 3.30 -9.65
C TRP A 301 36.54 3.75 -9.34
N ARG A 302 36.09 3.59 -8.09
CA ARG A 302 34.77 4.01 -7.62
C ARG A 302 34.55 5.50 -7.84
N ASP A 303 35.50 6.33 -7.44
CA ASP A 303 35.35 7.77 -7.54
C ASP A 303 35.32 8.23 -9.01
N ASP A 304 36.11 7.63 -9.92
CA ASP A 304 35.99 7.88 -11.37
C ASP A 304 34.60 7.47 -11.91
N ALA A 305 34.09 6.31 -11.50
CA ALA A 305 32.75 5.85 -11.86
C ALA A 305 31.67 6.85 -11.42
N ILE A 306 31.73 7.33 -10.17
CA ILE A 306 30.76 8.30 -9.63
C ILE A 306 30.88 9.66 -10.32
N MET A 307 32.07 10.10 -10.70
CA MET A 307 32.25 11.37 -11.41
C MET A 307 31.52 11.41 -12.76
N ARG A 308 31.33 10.25 -13.40
CA ARG A 308 30.62 10.08 -14.67
C ARG A 308 29.13 9.76 -14.49
N SER A 309 28.70 9.47 -13.27
CA SER A 309 27.33 9.06 -12.96
C SER A 309 26.34 10.23 -13.03
N GLN A 310 25.10 9.91 -13.38
CA GLN A 310 23.93 10.80 -13.28
C GLN A 310 23.05 10.45 -12.05
N SER A 311 23.43 9.43 -11.27
CA SER A 311 22.65 8.96 -10.14
C SER A 311 22.81 9.87 -8.93
N THR A 312 21.79 10.68 -8.67
CA THR A 312 21.74 11.59 -7.51
C THR A 312 21.98 10.83 -6.21
N SER A 313 21.28 9.70 -6.00
CA SER A 313 21.39 8.92 -4.77
C SER A 313 22.79 8.33 -4.56
N LEU A 314 23.50 7.97 -5.63
CA LEU A 314 24.88 7.49 -5.56
C LEU A 314 25.85 8.62 -5.17
N ILE A 315 25.71 9.80 -5.78
CA ILE A 315 26.50 10.99 -5.42
C ILE A 315 26.25 11.36 -3.95
N GLU A 316 24.99 11.42 -3.54
CA GLU A 316 24.61 11.66 -2.14
C GLU A 316 25.22 10.63 -1.19
N ARG A 317 25.26 9.35 -1.56
CA ARG A 317 25.91 8.31 -0.75
C ARG A 317 27.42 8.57 -0.60
N ARG A 318 28.07 9.07 -1.64
CA ARG A 318 29.49 9.46 -1.64
C ARG A 318 29.76 10.73 -0.83
N VAL A 319 28.84 11.69 -0.82
CA VAL A 319 28.86 12.84 0.11
C VAL A 319 28.77 12.35 1.55
N ARG A 320 27.81 11.45 1.86
CA ARG A 320 27.68 10.87 3.21
C ARG A 320 28.92 10.10 3.65
N MET A 321 29.64 9.46 2.73
CA MET A 321 30.93 8.85 3.03
C MET A 321 31.96 9.91 3.46
N ALA A 322 32.09 11.01 2.73
CA ALA A 322 33.01 12.09 3.09
C ALA A 322 32.69 12.69 4.47
N LEU A 323 31.39 12.85 4.78
CA LEU A 323 30.93 13.26 6.10
C LEU A 323 31.33 12.25 7.19
N GLY A 324 31.09 10.96 6.95
CA GLY A 324 31.39 9.90 7.91
C GLY A 324 32.87 9.71 8.22
N THR A 325 33.77 10.15 7.32
CA THR A 325 35.23 10.07 7.51
C THR A 325 35.89 11.42 7.83
N GLY A 326 35.12 12.50 7.97
CA GLY A 326 35.67 13.85 8.19
C GLY A 326 36.48 14.41 7.01
N ASP A 327 36.28 13.89 5.79
CA ASP A 327 37.00 14.32 4.59
C ASP A 327 36.46 15.66 4.07
N ARG A 328 37.06 16.77 4.53
CA ARG A 328 36.65 18.14 4.15
C ARG A 328 36.79 18.41 2.65
N ARG A 329 37.87 17.91 2.03
CA ARG A 329 38.10 18.10 0.59
C ARG A 329 37.09 17.30 -0.22
N GLY A 330 36.83 16.05 0.17
CA GLY A 330 35.80 15.21 -0.44
C GLY A 330 34.41 15.80 -0.27
N LEU A 331 34.05 16.31 0.91
CA LEU A 331 32.76 16.94 1.14
C LEU A 331 32.52 18.06 0.12
N ASN A 332 33.47 18.99 -0.03
CA ASN A 332 33.35 20.06 -1.00
C ASN A 332 33.26 19.54 -2.45
N THR A 333 34.08 18.57 -2.83
CA THR A 333 34.07 18.01 -4.18
C THR A 333 32.73 17.37 -4.50
N TRP A 334 32.26 16.44 -3.67
CA TRP A 334 31.06 15.65 -3.96
C TRP A 334 29.77 16.43 -3.79
N LEU A 335 29.71 17.39 -2.84
CA LEU A 335 28.55 18.26 -2.68
C LEU A 335 28.37 19.15 -3.91
N ALA A 336 29.47 19.65 -4.50
CA ALA A 336 29.41 20.40 -5.75
C ALA A 336 28.89 19.58 -6.94
N ARG A 337 29.09 18.25 -6.94
CA ARG A 337 28.61 17.33 -7.99
C ARG A 337 27.12 17.02 -7.92
N LEU A 338 26.44 17.32 -6.81
CA LEU A 338 24.99 17.14 -6.72
C LEU A 338 24.29 18.01 -7.78
N PRO A 339 23.23 17.48 -8.45
CA PRO A 339 22.40 18.29 -9.31
C PRO A 339 21.66 19.36 -8.51
N MET A 340 21.17 20.40 -9.19
CA MET A 340 20.57 21.56 -8.56
C MET A 340 19.37 21.19 -7.68
N GLU A 341 18.51 20.29 -8.17
CA GLU A 341 17.33 19.80 -7.46
C GLU A 341 17.69 19.09 -6.15
N ALA A 342 18.83 18.38 -6.12
CA ALA A 342 19.30 17.75 -4.91
C ALA A 342 19.80 18.80 -3.91
N LYS A 343 20.53 19.82 -4.36
CA LYS A 343 21.09 20.87 -3.49
C LYS A 343 20.04 21.64 -2.68
N GLU A 344 18.78 21.61 -3.09
CA GLU A 344 17.66 22.23 -2.36
C GLU A 344 17.27 21.48 -1.06
N LYS A 345 17.67 20.22 -0.89
CA LYS A 345 17.36 19.45 0.33
C LYS A 345 18.04 20.06 1.54
N ASP A 346 17.34 20.03 2.68
CA ASP A 346 17.82 20.63 3.93
C ASP A 346 19.21 20.14 4.33
N GLU A 347 19.50 18.83 4.19
CA GLU A 347 20.82 18.28 4.50
C GLU A 347 21.94 18.96 3.71
N TRP A 348 21.74 19.18 2.41
CA TRP A 348 22.80 19.68 1.53
C TRP A 348 22.96 21.19 1.65
N ARG A 349 21.88 21.90 1.95
CA ARG A 349 21.93 23.32 2.35
C ARG A 349 22.72 23.50 3.64
N TYR A 350 22.47 22.67 4.66
CA TYR A 350 23.21 22.74 5.92
C TYR A 350 24.71 22.44 5.71
N TRP A 351 25.05 21.36 5.00
CA TRP A 351 26.45 21.00 4.75
C TRP A 351 27.18 21.98 3.82
N GLN A 352 26.45 22.67 2.93
CA GLN A 352 26.99 23.80 2.17
C GLN A 352 27.33 24.98 3.09
N ALA A 353 26.44 25.32 4.03
CA ALA A 353 26.72 26.37 5.02
C ALA A 353 27.93 26.01 5.91
N ASP A 354 28.06 24.75 6.30
CA ASP A 354 29.22 24.27 7.06
C ASP A 354 30.56 24.48 6.33
N LEU A 355 30.62 24.21 5.02
CA LEU A 355 31.80 24.50 4.20
C LEU A 355 32.07 26.00 4.06
N LEU A 356 31.03 26.82 3.95
CA LEU A 356 31.14 28.27 3.84
C LEU A 356 31.69 28.91 5.13
N LEU A 357 31.23 28.43 6.29
CA LEU A 357 31.76 28.86 7.60
C LEU A 357 33.26 28.60 7.71
N GLU A 358 33.72 27.40 7.35
CA GLU A 358 35.15 27.06 7.37
C GLU A 358 35.99 27.93 6.42
N ARG A 359 35.38 28.39 5.32
CA ARG A 359 36.02 29.29 4.33
C ARG A 359 35.97 30.77 4.71
N GLY A 360 35.42 31.12 5.88
CA GLY A 360 35.25 32.52 6.30
C GLY A 360 34.16 33.28 5.53
N ARG A 361 33.28 32.59 4.80
CA ARG A 361 32.12 33.15 4.09
C ARG A 361 30.91 33.25 5.02
N GLU A 362 31.09 33.95 6.13
CA GLU A 362 30.15 33.92 7.26
C GLU A 362 28.76 34.41 6.91
N ALA A 363 28.65 35.54 6.19
CA ALA A 363 27.36 36.13 5.83
C ALA A 363 26.49 35.18 4.98
N GLU A 364 27.08 34.54 3.97
CA GLU A 364 26.38 33.61 3.09
C GLU A 364 25.97 32.33 3.83
N ALA A 365 26.84 31.81 4.70
CA ALA A 365 26.52 30.63 5.48
C ALA A 365 25.38 30.89 6.47
N LYS A 366 25.42 32.03 7.18
CA LYS A 366 24.39 32.42 8.14
C LYS A 366 23.04 32.63 7.45
N GLU A 367 23.01 33.24 6.27
CA GLU A 367 21.76 33.37 5.49
C GLU A 367 21.13 32.00 5.21
N ILE A 368 21.92 31.03 4.75
CA ILE A 368 21.39 29.66 4.49
C ILE A 368 20.83 29.04 5.77
N LEU A 369 21.53 29.18 6.90
CA LEU A 369 21.11 28.64 8.19
C LEU A 369 19.85 29.35 8.72
N HIS A 370 19.73 30.67 8.60
CA HIS A 370 18.52 31.42 8.95
C HIS A 370 17.33 31.02 8.08
N GLN A 371 17.52 30.80 6.77
CA GLN A 371 16.48 30.27 5.90
C GLN A 371 16.06 28.83 6.27
N LEU A 372 16.98 28.01 6.79
CA LEU A 372 16.63 26.69 7.32
C LEU A 372 15.81 26.80 8.60
N MET A 373 16.16 27.73 9.51
CA MET A 373 15.44 27.92 10.79
C MET A 373 13.96 28.26 10.63
N GLN A 374 13.56 28.85 9.50
CA GLN A 374 12.14 29.15 9.20
C GLN A 374 11.31 27.90 8.88
N GLN A 375 11.93 26.73 8.70
CA GLN A 375 11.28 25.48 8.33
C GLN A 375 11.10 24.54 9.53
N ARG A 376 10.35 23.44 9.33
CA ARG A 376 10.14 22.39 10.33
C ARG A 376 10.92 21.14 9.95
N GLY A 377 11.79 20.67 10.83
CA GLY A 377 12.48 19.40 10.64
C GLY A 377 13.77 19.31 11.43
N PHE A 378 14.53 18.25 11.16
CA PHE A 378 15.81 17.98 11.82
C PHE A 378 16.86 19.07 11.55
N TYR A 379 17.18 19.34 10.27
CA TYR A 379 18.20 20.33 9.90
C TYR A 379 17.86 21.78 10.25
N PRO A 380 16.59 22.25 10.19
CA PRO A 380 16.18 23.53 10.78
C PRO A 380 16.58 23.70 12.26
N MET A 381 16.38 22.66 13.07
CA MET A 381 16.77 22.67 14.49
C MET A 381 18.31 22.65 14.66
N VAL A 382 19.01 21.88 13.81
CA VAL A 382 20.49 21.87 13.80
C VAL A 382 21.05 23.24 13.41
N ALA A 383 20.42 23.95 12.47
CA ALA A 383 20.83 25.29 12.05
C ALA A 383 20.74 26.30 13.19
N ALA A 384 19.62 26.32 13.94
CA ALA A 384 19.46 27.15 15.13
C ALA A 384 20.55 26.86 16.17
N GLN A 385 20.75 25.57 16.48
CA GLN A 385 21.79 25.14 17.43
C GLN A 385 23.20 25.55 16.97
N ARG A 386 23.50 25.48 15.67
CA ARG A 386 24.79 25.86 15.10
C ARG A 386 25.07 27.36 15.22
N LEU A 387 24.04 28.19 15.14
CA LEU A 387 24.14 29.65 15.31
C LEU A 387 24.11 30.09 16.78
N GLY A 388 23.73 29.20 17.70
CA GLY A 388 23.50 29.55 19.10
C GLY A 388 22.22 30.37 19.29
N GLU A 389 21.27 30.22 18.37
CA GLU A 389 19.96 30.90 18.38
C GLU A 389 18.88 29.91 18.84
N GLU A 390 17.81 30.43 19.45
CA GLU A 390 16.66 29.61 19.83
C GLU A 390 15.83 29.24 18.59
N TYR A 391 15.40 27.98 18.49
CA TYR A 391 14.55 27.53 17.38
C TYR A 391 13.09 27.87 17.64
N GLU A 392 12.48 28.64 16.74
CA GLU A 392 11.08 29.03 16.85
C GLU A 392 10.13 27.95 16.32
N LEU A 393 9.28 27.42 17.20
CA LEU A 393 8.24 26.47 16.81
C LEU A 393 7.06 27.19 16.15
N LYS A 394 6.90 27.02 14.84
CA LYS A 394 5.65 27.38 14.15
C LYS A 394 4.54 26.39 14.52
N ILE A 395 3.65 26.82 15.41
CA ILE A 395 2.49 26.04 15.86
C ILE A 395 1.22 26.63 15.24
N ASP A 396 0.76 26.01 14.16
CA ASP A 396 -0.54 26.32 13.59
C ASP A 396 -1.64 25.70 14.47
N LYS A 397 -2.54 26.54 15.00
CA LYS A 397 -3.64 26.08 15.86
C LYS A 397 -4.81 25.60 15.00
N ALA A 398 -5.44 24.51 15.41
CA ALA A 398 -6.71 24.08 14.85
C ALA A 398 -7.80 25.15 15.06
N PRO A 399 -8.85 25.19 14.23
CA PRO A 399 -9.98 26.09 14.45
C PRO A 399 -10.61 25.89 15.83
N GLN A 400 -11.00 26.99 16.49
CA GLN A 400 -11.63 26.95 17.83
C GLN A 400 -12.98 26.23 17.82
N ASN A 401 -13.69 26.30 16.69
CA ASN A 401 -14.98 25.64 16.52
C ASN A 401 -14.80 24.43 15.60
N VAL A 402 -15.18 23.27 16.09
CA VAL A 402 -15.37 22.06 15.29
C VAL A 402 -16.79 22.10 14.71
N ASP A 403 -16.92 21.90 13.40
CA ASP A 403 -18.24 21.82 12.80
C ASP A 403 -18.98 20.60 13.38
N SER A 404 -20.17 20.85 13.94
CA SER A 404 -21.08 19.81 14.42
C SER A 404 -21.35 18.74 13.36
N ALA A 405 -21.41 19.10 12.08
CA ALA A 405 -21.66 18.15 11.00
C ALA A 405 -20.55 17.08 10.89
N LEU A 406 -19.31 17.42 11.24
CA LEU A 406 -18.17 16.48 11.23
C LEU A 406 -18.16 15.55 12.45
N THR A 407 -18.76 15.98 13.56
CA THR A 407 -18.66 15.29 14.87
C THR A 407 -19.96 14.59 15.28
N GLN A 408 -21.08 14.89 14.63
CA GLN A 408 -22.40 14.33 14.96
C GLN A 408 -22.90 13.29 13.95
N GLY A 409 -22.13 13.04 12.88
CA GLY A 409 -22.47 12.04 11.88
C GLY A 409 -22.41 10.59 12.42
N PRO A 410 -23.10 9.64 11.76
CA PRO A 410 -23.11 8.24 12.20
C PRO A 410 -21.72 7.58 12.17
N GLU A 411 -20.82 8.01 11.28
CA GLU A 411 -19.43 7.52 11.24
C GLU A 411 -18.65 7.92 12.49
N MET A 412 -18.82 9.16 12.98
CA MET A 412 -18.21 9.59 14.24
C MET A 412 -18.81 8.84 15.44
N ALA A 413 -20.12 8.58 15.44
CA ALA A 413 -20.74 7.78 16.49
C ALA A 413 -20.15 6.35 16.54
N ARG A 414 -19.85 5.74 15.38
CA ARG A 414 -19.13 4.47 15.32
C ARG A 414 -17.71 4.58 15.85
N VAL A 415 -16.96 5.60 15.45
CA VAL A 415 -15.60 5.86 15.97
C VAL A 415 -15.62 5.97 17.50
N ARG A 416 -16.56 6.75 18.06
CA ARG A 416 -16.73 6.91 19.52
C ARG A 416 -16.92 5.57 20.21
N GLU A 417 -17.81 4.72 19.71
CA GLU A 417 -18.07 3.42 20.32
C GLU A 417 -16.89 2.45 20.13
N LEU A 418 -16.20 2.47 18.99
CA LEU A 418 -15.00 1.65 18.78
C LEU A 418 -13.87 2.04 19.73
N MET A 419 -13.68 3.34 19.98
CA MET A 419 -12.72 3.83 20.97
C MET A 419 -13.12 3.47 22.40
N TYR A 420 -14.41 3.54 22.74
CA TYR A 420 -14.92 3.09 24.04
C TYR A 420 -14.57 1.62 24.33
N TRP A 421 -14.61 0.76 23.31
CA TRP A 421 -14.24 -0.66 23.41
C TRP A 421 -12.75 -0.96 23.23
N ASN A 422 -11.87 0.05 23.13
CA ASN A 422 -10.44 -0.10 22.82
C ASN A 422 -10.18 -0.94 21.54
N LEU A 423 -10.98 -0.71 20.50
CA LEU A 423 -10.85 -1.36 19.19
C LEU A 423 -10.11 -0.46 18.19
N ASP A 424 -8.90 -0.01 18.55
CA ASP A 424 -8.14 1.02 17.85
C ASP A 424 -7.91 0.72 16.37
N ASN A 425 -7.63 -0.53 15.99
CA ASN A 425 -7.44 -0.92 14.59
C ASN A 425 -8.72 -0.78 13.76
N THR A 426 -9.87 -1.10 14.35
CA THR A 426 -11.18 -0.94 13.71
C THR A 426 -11.55 0.54 13.65
N ALA A 427 -11.33 1.29 14.74
CA ALA A 427 -11.55 2.74 14.81
C ALA A 427 -10.72 3.48 13.75
N ARG A 428 -9.45 3.09 13.57
CA ARG A 428 -8.55 3.65 12.54
C ARG A 428 -9.12 3.51 11.13
N SER A 429 -9.83 2.42 10.85
CA SER A 429 -10.39 2.18 9.51
C SER A 429 -11.59 3.07 9.22
N GLU A 430 -12.47 3.29 10.22
CA GLU A 430 -13.54 4.29 10.15
C GLU A 430 -12.95 5.70 10.06
N TRP A 431 -11.96 6.01 10.91
CA TRP A 431 -11.28 7.30 10.93
C TRP A 431 -10.63 7.64 9.59
N ALA A 432 -9.96 6.67 8.97
CA ALA A 432 -9.33 6.85 7.66
C ALA A 432 -10.34 7.21 6.57
N ASN A 433 -11.55 6.64 6.59
CA ASN A 433 -12.62 7.02 5.66
C ASN A 433 -13.12 8.43 5.94
N LEU A 434 -13.35 8.76 7.22
CA LEU A 434 -13.86 10.05 7.65
C LEU A 434 -12.99 11.21 7.16
N VAL A 435 -11.66 11.08 7.28
CA VAL A 435 -10.70 12.17 6.96
C VAL A 435 -10.28 12.24 5.48
N LYS A 436 -10.40 11.15 4.70
CA LYS A 436 -9.81 11.04 3.36
C LYS A 436 -10.31 12.04 2.33
N SER A 437 -11.59 12.43 2.41
CA SER A 437 -12.24 13.29 1.41
C SER A 437 -12.66 14.65 2.00
N LYS A 438 -11.97 15.07 3.06
CA LYS A 438 -12.19 16.34 3.76
C LYS A 438 -11.14 17.36 3.35
N SER A 439 -11.51 18.64 3.35
CA SER A 439 -10.59 19.76 3.19
C SER A 439 -9.57 19.81 4.34
N LYS A 440 -8.45 20.51 4.16
CA LYS A 440 -7.44 20.68 5.22
C LYS A 440 -8.03 21.29 6.50
N THR A 441 -8.99 22.21 6.37
CA THR A 441 -9.67 22.84 7.51
C THR A 441 -10.50 21.82 8.30
N GLU A 442 -11.29 21.00 7.61
CA GLU A 442 -12.09 19.94 8.24
C GLU A 442 -11.20 18.85 8.86
N GLN A 443 -10.07 18.50 8.21
CA GLN A 443 -9.08 17.59 8.80
C GLN A 443 -8.46 18.16 10.06
N ALA A 444 -8.13 19.46 10.07
CA ALA A 444 -7.60 20.14 11.25
C ALA A 444 -8.64 20.27 12.38
N GLN A 445 -9.94 20.34 12.07
CA GLN A 445 -11.01 20.31 13.06
C GLN A 445 -11.21 18.92 13.69
N LEU A 446 -10.81 17.86 12.99
CA LEU A 446 -10.90 16.47 13.46
C LEU A 446 -9.62 16.01 14.20
N ALA A 447 -8.52 16.73 14.04
CA ALA A 447 -7.23 16.47 14.70
C ALA A 447 -7.27 16.87 16.18
#